data_AF-A0A2V6MLL1-F1
#
_entry.id   AF-A0A2V6MLL1-F1
#
_cell.length_a   1.000
_cell.length_b   1.000
_cell.length_c   1.000
_cell.angle_alpha   90.00
_cell.angle_beta   90.00
_cell.angle_gamma   90.00
#
_symmetry.space_group_name_H-M   'P 1'
#
loop_
_entity.id
_entity.type
_entity.pdbx_description
1 polymer ?
#
loop_
_entity_poly.entity_id
_entity_poly.type
_entity_poly.pdbx_seq_one_letter_code
_entity_poly.pdbx_strand_id
1 'polypeptide(L)'
;VGFEDKLPTANVDIAREIIQILGLPVPQEIVGRGLMEARRNLSDKPSTEVRSQILEASRDFSDGRWKQTFQVSRYLTAEYIDERNGSFTKK
;
A
#
# COMPACT_ATOMS: atom_id res chain seq x y z
N VAL A 1 16.53 -13.80 3.63
CA VAL A 1 15.08 -13.99 3.84
C VAL A 1 14.50 -12.63 4.12
N GLY A 2 13.70 -12.08 3.22
CA GLY A 2 13.02 -10.81 3.46
C GLY A 2 12.05 -10.99 4.63
N PHE A 3 11.96 -9.99 5.51
CA PHE A 3 10.90 -9.96 6.52
C PHE A 3 9.60 -9.66 5.79
N GLU A 4 9.01 -10.68 5.16
CA GLU A 4 7.82 -10.57 4.32
C GLU A 4 6.58 -10.61 5.20
N ASP A 5 6.27 -9.46 5.74
CA ASP A 5 4.91 -9.12 6.09
C ASP A 5 4.08 -8.95 4.79
N LYS A 6 2.81 -9.38 4.81
CA LYS A 6 1.85 -9.22 3.71
C LYS A 6 0.93 -8.00 3.90
N LEU A 7 1.16 -7.17 4.92
CA LEU A 7 0.39 -5.97 5.16
C LEU A 7 0.73 -4.90 4.11
N PRO A 8 -0.28 -4.25 3.53
CA PRO A 8 -0.05 -3.18 2.59
C PRO A 8 0.52 -1.96 3.32
N THR A 9 1.47 -1.29 2.69
CA THR A 9 2.20 -0.15 3.26
C THR A 9 2.27 0.96 2.22
N ALA A 10 1.99 2.20 2.63
CA ALA A 10 2.15 3.38 1.81
C ALA A 10 3.27 4.27 2.37
N ASN A 11 3.84 5.13 1.52
CA ASN A 11 4.90 6.07 1.92
C ASN A 11 4.46 7.00 3.08
N VAL A 12 3.17 7.32 3.17
CA VAL A 12 2.61 8.12 4.26
C VAL A 12 2.69 7.40 5.61
N ASP A 13 2.64 6.06 5.63
CA ASP A 13 2.79 5.27 6.84
C ASP A 13 4.26 5.21 7.26
N ILE A 14 5.17 5.05 6.29
CA ILE A 14 6.62 5.04 6.52
C ILE A 14 7.06 6.38 7.12
N ALA A 15 6.62 7.49 6.53
CA ALA A 15 6.95 8.82 7.02
C ALA A 15 6.48 9.01 8.48
N ARG A 16 5.25 8.58 8.80
CA ARG A 16 4.72 8.62 10.16
C ARG A 16 5.56 7.78 11.12
N GLU A 17 5.89 6.56 10.73
CA GLU A 17 6.63 5.63 11.58
C GLU A 17 8.03 6.16 11.89
N ILE A 18 8.74 6.74 10.91
CA ILE A 18 10.05 7.36 11.13
C ILE A 18 9.95 8.50 12.16
N ILE A 19 8.97 9.39 12.03
CA ILE A 19 8.76 10.50 12.98
C ILE A 19 8.53 9.97 14.40
N GLN A 20 7.74 8.90 14.54
CA GLN A 20 7.48 8.27 15.84
C GLN A 20 8.73 7.61 16.42
N ILE A 21 9.53 6.90 15.60
CA ILE A 21 10.80 6.31 16.03
C ILE A 21 11.77 7.38 16.55
N LEU A 22 11.78 8.55 15.90
CA LEU A 22 12.62 9.68 16.30
C LEU A 22 12.09 10.44 17.53
N GLY A 23 10.93 10.05 18.08
CA GLY A 23 10.32 10.71 19.24
C GLY A 23 9.79 12.11 18.95
N LEU A 24 9.52 12.42 17.68
CA LEU A 24 9.03 13.72 17.24
C LEU A 24 7.50 13.75 17.25
N PRO A 25 6.86 14.93 17.43
CA PRO A 25 5.43 15.06 17.30
C PRO A 25 5.01 14.74 15.86
N VAL A 26 3.98 13.91 15.70
CA VAL A 26 3.41 13.59 14.38
C VAL A 26 2.48 14.73 13.94
N PRO A 27 2.75 15.39 12.80
CA PRO A 27 1.85 16.40 12.24
C PRO A 27 0.46 15.82 11.93
N GLN A 28 -0.59 16.61 12.09
CA GLN A 28 -1.97 16.16 11.85
C GLN A 28 -2.24 15.86 10.38
N GLU A 29 -1.46 16.47 9.48
CA GLU A 29 -1.55 16.31 8.03
C GLU A 29 -1.07 14.93 7.56
N ILE A 30 -0.31 14.20 8.38
CA ILE A 30 0.15 12.85 8.04
C ILE A 30 -0.96 11.85 8.32
N VAL A 31 -1.68 11.49 7.25
CA VAL A 31 -2.83 10.57 7.27
C VAL A 31 -2.41 9.10 7.45
N GLY A 32 -1.13 8.77 7.23
CA GLY A 32 -0.63 7.40 7.34
C GLY A 32 -0.87 6.77 8.71
N ARG A 33 -0.93 5.43 8.76
CA ARG A 33 -1.01 4.65 10.00
C ARG A 33 0.37 4.41 10.60
N GLY A 34 0.41 4.00 11.87
CA GLY A 34 1.63 3.43 12.45
C GLY A 34 1.92 2.06 11.83
N LEU A 35 3.20 1.78 11.58
CA LEU A 35 3.68 0.49 11.07
C LEU A 35 4.16 -0.35 12.25
N MET A 36 3.19 -0.84 13.01
CA MET A 36 3.44 -1.67 14.18
C MET A 36 4.27 -2.90 13.80
N GLU A 37 3.93 -3.56 12.69
CA GLU A 37 4.68 -4.67 12.09
C GLU A 37 6.20 -4.43 11.93
N ALA A 38 6.64 -3.19 11.79
CA ALA A 38 8.04 -2.83 11.59
C ALA A 38 8.82 -2.70 12.91
N ARG A 39 8.14 -2.76 14.06
CA ARG A 39 8.75 -2.61 15.40
C ARG A 39 9.24 -3.95 15.94
N ARG A 40 10.47 -3.98 16.45
CA ARG A 40 11.12 -5.20 16.98
C ARG A 40 10.45 -5.82 18.21
N ASN A 41 9.67 -5.08 18.99
CA ASN A 41 9.21 -5.49 20.33
C ASN A 41 7.69 -5.42 20.51
N LEU A 42 6.92 -5.96 19.56
CA LEU A 42 5.47 -6.09 19.76
C LEU A 42 5.13 -7.41 20.45
N SER A 43 4.46 -7.31 21.59
CA SER A 43 3.84 -8.47 22.26
C SER A 43 2.69 -9.05 21.43
N ASP A 44 1.95 -8.20 20.71
CA ASP A 44 0.84 -8.60 19.85
C ASP A 44 1.15 -8.27 18.39
N LYS A 45 1.17 -9.30 17.54
CA LYS A 45 1.28 -9.10 16.09
C LYS A 45 -0.03 -8.49 15.58
N PRO A 46 0.02 -7.44 14.73
CA PRO A 46 -1.18 -6.90 14.14
C PRO A 46 -1.93 -7.98 13.34
N SER A 47 -3.26 -7.86 13.27
CA SER A 47 -4.07 -8.77 12.45
C SER A 47 -3.52 -8.78 11.03
N THR A 48 -3.35 -9.98 10.47
CA THR A 48 -2.85 -10.20 9.11
C THR A 48 -3.99 -10.37 8.10
N GLU A 49 -5.25 -10.22 8.52
CA GLU A 49 -6.40 -10.26 7.62
C GLU A 49 -6.40 -9.00 6.74
N VAL A 50 -5.92 -9.15 5.51
CA VAL A 50 -5.96 -8.12 4.47
C VAL A 50 -6.94 -8.59 3.42
N ARG A 51 -7.99 -7.79 3.17
CA ARG A 51 -8.91 -8.06 2.06
C ARG A 51 -8.38 -7.40 0.81
N SER A 52 -7.96 -8.20 -0.16
CA SER A 52 -7.45 -7.70 -1.44
C SER A 52 -8.32 -8.13 -2.61
N GLN A 53 -8.46 -7.24 -3.59
CA GLN A 53 -9.07 -7.53 -4.89
C GLN A 53 -8.18 -7.02 -6.02
N ILE A 54 -8.29 -7.65 -7.19
CA ILE A 54 -7.63 -7.20 -8.41
C ILE A 54 -8.66 -6.42 -9.24
N LEU A 55 -8.31 -5.21 -9.63
CA LEU A 55 -9.08 -4.38 -10.55
C LEU A 55 -8.34 -4.26 -11.87
N GLU A 56 -9.09 -4.14 -12.95
CA GLU A 56 -8.56 -3.91 -14.28
C GLU A 56 -9.21 -2.68 -14.90
N ALA A 57 -8.40 -1.77 -15.44
CA ALA A 57 -8.85 -0.64 -16.22
C ALA A 57 -8.27 -0.73 -17.63
N SER A 58 -9.05 -0.39 -18.64
CA SER A 58 -8.56 -0.30 -20.01
C SER A 58 -9.03 1.00 -20.67
N ARG A 59 -8.22 1.49 -21.61
CA ARG A 59 -8.52 2.70 -22.37
C ARG A 59 -8.08 2.54 -23.82
N ASP A 60 -9.00 2.81 -24.74
CA ASP A 60 -8.73 2.84 -26.17
C ASP A 60 -8.10 4.18 -26.58
N PHE A 61 -7.07 4.09 -27.41
CA PHE A 61 -6.38 5.19 -28.07
C PHE A 61 -6.48 5.03 -29.60
N SER A 62 -6.07 6.05 -30.34
CA SER A 62 -6.08 6.00 -31.82
C SER A 62 -5.21 4.86 -32.35
N ASP A 63 -4.06 4.62 -31.74
CA ASP A 63 -2.99 3.72 -32.16
C ASP A 63 -2.94 2.38 -31.41
N GLY A 64 -3.80 2.17 -30.41
CA GLY A 64 -3.82 0.94 -29.62
C GLY A 64 -4.77 0.98 -28.43
N ARG A 65 -4.60 0.01 -27.53
CA ARG A 65 -5.35 -0.12 -26.27
C ARG A 65 -4.37 -0.27 -25.11
N TRP A 66 -4.56 0.56 -24.08
CA TRP A 66 -3.89 0.39 -22.79
C TRP A 66 -4.75 -0.47 -21.86
N LYS A 67 -4.10 -1.35 -21.10
CA LYS A 67 -4.69 -2.14 -20.01
C LYS A 67 -3.80 -2.01 -18.78
N GLN A 68 -4.41 -1.72 -17.64
CA GLN A 68 -3.77 -1.56 -16.35
C GLN A 68 -4.40 -2.49 -15.33
N THR A 69 -3.58 -3.20 -14.57
CA THR A 69 -4.05 -3.97 -13.41
C THR A 69 -3.71 -3.22 -12.13
N PHE A 70 -4.61 -3.22 -11.16
CA PHE A 70 -4.39 -2.70 -9.82
C PHE A 70 -4.68 -3.79 -8.79
N GLN A 71 -3.91 -3.85 -7.72
CA GLN A 71 -4.34 -4.55 -6.51
C GLN A 71 -4.84 -3.51 -5.51
N VAL A 72 -6.07 -3.67 -5.07
CA VAL A 72 -6.66 -2.86 -4.01
C VAL A 72 -6.74 -3.71 -2.75
N SER A 73 -6.02 -3.30 -1.72
CA SER A 73 -5.99 -3.98 -0.42
C SER A 73 -6.63 -3.07 0.63
N ARG A 74 -7.58 -3.59 1.40
CA ARG A 74 -8.16 -2.88 2.55
C ARG A 74 -7.55 -3.40 3.83
N TYR A 75 -6.98 -2.48 4.60
CA TYR A 75 -6.41 -2.76 5.91
C TYR A 75 -6.76 -1.66 6.89
N LEU A 76 -7.32 -2.04 8.05
CA LEU A 76 -7.95 -1.11 9.00
C LEU A 76 -9.00 -0.23 8.30
N THR A 77 -8.79 1.09 8.30
CA THR A 77 -9.68 2.09 7.68
C THR A 77 -9.18 2.58 6.32
N ALA A 78 -8.02 2.10 5.86
CA ALA A 78 -7.38 2.60 4.64
C ALA A 78 -7.48 1.57 3.50
N GLU A 79 -7.59 2.12 2.29
CA GLU A 79 -7.41 1.38 1.04
C GLU A 79 -6.03 1.69 0.46
N TYR A 80 -5.35 0.64 0.04
CA TYR A 80 -4.02 0.69 -0.55
C TYR A 80 -4.13 0.23 -1.99
N ILE A 81 -3.53 0.99 -2.90
CA ILE A 81 -3.60 0.73 -4.33
C ILE A 81 -2.18 0.50 -4.83
N ASP A 82 -1.92 -0.71 -5.30
CA ASP A 82 -0.70 -1.05 -6.00
C ASP A 82 -0.97 -1.06 -7.50
N GLU A 83 -0.33 -0.15 -8.22
CA GLU A 83 -0.25 -0.17 -9.68
C GLU A 83 0.56 -1.41 -10.08
N ARG A 84 -0.14 -2.47 -10.48
CA ARG A 84 0.48 -3.71 -10.96
C ARG A 84 0.87 -3.52 -12.45
N ASN A 85 0.97 -4.61 -13.18
CA ASN A 85 1.39 -4.57 -14.58
C ASN A 85 0.40 -3.78 -15.46
N GLY A 86 0.96 -2.93 -16.31
CA GLY A 86 0.29 -2.30 -17.45
C GLY A 86 0.81 -2.84 -18.77
N SER A 87 -0.02 -2.83 -19.81
CA SER A 87 0.38 -3.19 -21.17
C SER A 87 -0.33 -2.35 -22.22
N PHE A 88 0.38 -2.09 -23.31
CA PHE A 88 -0.16 -1.45 -24.51
C PHE A 88 -0.19 -2.45 -25.66
N THR A 89 -1.32 -2.57 -26.34
CA THR A 89 -1.45 -3.37 -27.56
C THR A 89 -1.71 -2.44 -28.74
N LYS A 90 -0.80 -2.42 -29.70
CA LYS A 90 -0.92 -1.64 -30.94
C LYS A 90 -2.00 -2.26 -31.85
N LYS A 91 -2.71 -1.43 -32.61
CA LYS A 91 -3.63 -1.89 -33.68
C LYS A 91 -2.87 -2.43 -34.89
#